data_AF-A0A4R1AUP5-F1
#
_entry.id   AF-A0A4R1AUP5-F1
#
_cell.length_a   1.000
_cell.length_b   1.000
_cell.length_c   1.000
_cell.angle_alpha   90.00
_cell.angle_beta   90.00
_cell.angle_gamma   90.00
#
_symmetry.space_group_name_H-M   'P 1'
#
loop_
_entity.id
_entity.type
_entity.pdbx_description
1 polymer ?
#
loop_
_entity_poly.entity_id
_entity_poly.type
_entity_poly.pdbx_seq_one_letter_code
_entity_poly.pdbx_strand_id
1 'polypeptide(L)'
;MSLFADEASVEDPVGTPPKIGRKEVRKFYSKSLSGGNKLELLASSWGSYGKAAMITFAVHEQMEVGSLRMDVTDVMTFDSNSNIITMQAY
;
A
#
# COMPACT_ATOMS: atom_id res chain seq x y z
N MET A 1 7.79 -4.30 6.83
CA MET A 1 7.17 -3.93 8.12
C MET A 1 7.93 -2.82 8.84
N SER A 2 9.25 -2.70 8.66
CA SER A 2 10.05 -1.59 9.20
C SER A 2 9.57 -0.20 8.74
N LEU A 3 8.85 -0.11 7.62
CA LEU A 3 8.31 1.15 7.10
C LEU A 3 7.10 1.69 7.86
N PHE A 4 6.41 0.87 8.67
CA PHE A 4 5.13 1.26 9.30
C PHE A 4 5.34 1.57 10.79
N ALA A 5 4.65 2.60 11.28
CA ALA A 5 4.51 2.87 12.71
C ALA A 5 3.77 1.73 13.42
N ASP A 6 3.89 1.63 14.76
CA ASP A 6 3.29 0.52 15.52
C ASP A 6 1.76 0.45 15.37
N GLU A 7 1.11 1.61 15.42
CA GLU A 7 -0.35 1.79 15.30
C GLU A 7 -0.78 2.23 13.89
N ALA A 8 0.02 1.92 12.86
CA ALA A 8 -0.31 2.33 11.49
C ALA A 8 -1.61 1.69 11.00
N SER A 9 -2.34 2.40 10.13
CA SER A 9 -3.56 1.91 9.48
C SER A 9 -3.39 1.78 7.97
N VAL A 10 -3.84 0.66 7.41
CA VAL A 10 -3.89 0.42 5.96
C VAL A 10 -5.33 0.23 5.51
N GLU A 11 -5.80 1.04 4.57
CA GLU A 11 -7.11 0.94 3.94
C GLU A 11 -6.91 0.57 2.47
N ASP A 12 -7.35 -0.64 2.09
CA ASP A 12 -7.04 -1.20 0.76
C ASP A 12 -8.15 -2.20 0.36
N PRO A 13 -9.02 -1.83 -0.61
CA PRO A 13 -9.17 -0.48 -1.19
C PRO A 13 -9.86 0.51 -0.22
N VAL A 14 -9.81 1.80 -0.55
CA VAL A 14 -10.59 2.83 0.15
C VAL A 14 -12.09 2.49 0.12
N GLY A 15 -12.77 2.70 1.26
CA GLY A 15 -14.14 2.29 1.51
C GLY A 15 -14.26 0.95 2.24
N THR A 16 -13.15 0.26 2.51
CA THR A 16 -13.13 -0.99 3.30
C THR A 16 -12.69 -0.75 4.75
N PRO A 17 -13.03 -1.64 5.70
CA PRO A 17 -12.51 -1.53 7.06
C PRO A 17 -10.96 -1.51 7.08
N PRO A 18 -10.33 -0.54 7.75
CA PRO A 18 -8.89 -0.44 7.80
C PRO A 18 -8.27 -1.55 8.64
N LYS A 19 -7.07 -1.98 8.24
CA LYS A 19 -6.23 -2.91 8.97
C LYS A 19 -5.38 -2.09 9.93
N ILE A 20 -5.62 -2.22 11.23
CA ILE A 20 -5.05 -1.35 12.27
C ILE A 20 -3.94 -2.08 13.03
N GLY A 21 -2.80 -1.42 13.15
CA GLY A 21 -1.64 -1.90 13.89
C GLY A 21 -0.78 -2.89 13.11
N ARG A 22 0.50 -2.97 13.48
CA ARG A 22 1.51 -3.79 12.76
C ARG A 22 1.12 -5.25 12.55
N LYS A 23 0.36 -5.85 13.46
CA LYS A 23 -0.05 -7.26 13.36
C LYS A 23 -1.02 -7.49 12.19
N GLU A 24 -2.07 -6.68 12.09
CA GLU A 24 -3.06 -6.81 11.01
C GLU A 24 -2.47 -6.35 9.67
N VAL A 25 -1.66 -5.29 9.67
CA VAL A 25 -0.93 -4.84 8.47
C VAL A 25 0.03 -5.93 7.96
N ARG A 26 0.79 -6.57 8.86
CA ARG A 26 1.66 -7.70 8.48
C ARG A 26 0.86 -8.86 7.91
N LYS A 27 -0.24 -9.23 8.56
CA LYS A 27 -1.12 -10.32 8.11
C LYS A 27 -1.68 -10.04 6.72
N PHE A 28 -2.10 -8.81 6.46
CA PHE A 28 -2.57 -8.36 5.16
C PHE A 28 -1.50 -8.53 4.08
N TYR A 29 -0.34 -7.89 4.22
CA TYR A 29 0.72 -7.98 3.20
C TYR A 29 1.29 -9.40 3.02
N SER A 30 1.32 -10.21 4.08
CA SER A 30 1.76 -11.61 3.97
C SER A 30 0.82 -12.42 3.06
N LYS A 31 -0.47 -12.09 3.04
CA LYS A 31 -1.46 -12.70 2.13
C LYS A 31 -1.39 -12.07 0.73
N SER A 32 -1.24 -10.75 0.62
CA SER A 32 -1.20 -10.07 -0.68
C SER A 32 0.05 -10.40 -1.49
N LEU A 33 1.20 -10.66 -0.84
CA LEU A 33 2.47 -10.96 -1.51
C LEU A 33 2.64 -12.45 -1.86
N SER A 34 1.77 -13.35 -1.40
CA SER A 34 1.91 -14.79 -1.71
C SER A 34 1.52 -15.15 -3.14
N GLY A 35 0.86 -14.25 -3.88
CA GLY A 35 0.32 -14.48 -5.23
C GLY A 35 1.32 -14.35 -6.39
N GLY A 36 2.58 -13.98 -6.13
CA GLY A 36 3.56 -13.74 -7.21
C GLY A 36 3.28 -12.48 -8.04
N ASN A 37 2.47 -11.57 -7.49
CA ASN A 37 2.09 -10.31 -8.13
C ASN A 37 3.31 -9.48 -8.50
N LYS A 38 3.34 -8.93 -9.71
CA LYS A 38 4.39 -8.00 -10.15
C LYS A 38 3.89 -6.58 -9.99
N LEU A 39 4.67 -5.75 -9.31
CA LEU A 39 4.42 -4.32 -9.18
C LEU A 39 5.27 -3.55 -10.20
N GLU A 40 4.64 -2.63 -10.93
CA GLU A 40 5.29 -1.75 -11.89
C GLU A 40 5.04 -0.29 -11.50
N LEU A 41 6.10 0.46 -11.26
CA LEU A 41 5.99 1.89 -10.96
C LEU A 41 5.60 2.66 -12.23
N LEU A 42 4.45 3.34 -12.21
CA LEU A 42 3.92 4.07 -13.37
C LEU A 42 4.40 5.51 -13.45
N ALA A 43 4.77 6.11 -12.31
CA ALA A 43 5.25 7.48 -12.22
C ALA A 43 6.23 7.65 -11.05
N SER A 44 7.01 8.73 -11.07
CA SER A 44 7.80 9.13 -9.89
C SER A 44 6.90 9.29 -8.67
N SER A 45 7.39 8.91 -7.49
CA SER A 45 6.71 9.23 -6.23
C SER A 45 6.71 10.74 -5.99
N TRP A 46 5.60 11.29 -5.52
CA TRP A 46 5.46 12.71 -5.20
C TRP A 46 5.26 12.89 -3.71
N GLY A 47 6.14 13.64 -3.06
CA GLY A 47 6.01 14.05 -1.66
C GLY A 47 5.38 15.44 -1.52
N SER A 48 4.74 15.69 -0.38
CA SER A 48 4.29 17.01 0.04
C SER A 48 5.16 17.55 1.17
N TYR A 49 5.09 18.87 1.40
CA TYR A 49 5.68 19.50 2.59
C TYR A 49 4.92 19.16 3.89
N GLY A 50 3.79 18.43 3.79
CA GLY A 50 2.90 18.10 4.90
C GLY A 50 3.05 16.67 5.42
N LYS A 51 4.21 16.03 5.25
CA LYS A 51 4.44 14.61 5.62
C LYS A 51 3.45 13.65 4.96
N ALA A 52 3.14 13.89 3.70
CA ALA A 52 2.37 12.96 2.88
C ALA A 52 3.12 12.69 1.58
N ALA A 53 2.90 11.52 1.00
CA ALA A 53 3.41 11.17 -0.31
C ALA A 53 2.42 10.29 -1.06
N MET A 54 2.49 10.32 -2.38
CA MET A 54 1.73 9.42 -3.24
C MET A 54 2.65 8.64 -4.18
N ILE A 55 2.23 7.43 -4.50
CA ILE A 55 2.86 6.56 -5.50
C ILE A 55 1.77 5.91 -6.35
N THR A 56 1.98 5.89 -7.66
CA THR A 56 1.06 5.24 -8.61
C THR A 56 1.78 4.08 -9.27
N PHE A 57 1.20 2.89 -9.19
CA PHE A 57 1.78 1.66 -9.71
C PHE A 57 0.70 0.74 -10.29
N ALA A 58 1.11 -0.13 -11.21
CA ALA A 58 0.28 -1.21 -11.71
C ALA A 58 0.59 -2.50 -10.92
N VAL A 59 -0.47 -3.16 -10.45
CA VAL A 59 -0.44 -4.54 -9.96
C VAL A 59 -0.78 -5.45 -11.12
N HIS A 60 0.15 -6.34 -11.47
CA HIS A 60 -0.05 -7.38 -12.46
C HIS A 60 -0.22 -8.72 -11.75
N GLU A 61 -1.39 -9.33 -11.90
CA GLU A 61 -1.72 -10.65 -11.36
C GLU A 61 -1.92 -11.65 -12.50
N GLN A 62 -1.37 -12.85 -12.31
CA GLN A 62 -1.60 -13.98 -13.20
C GLN A 62 -2.69 -14.87 -12.59
N MET A 63 -3.75 -15.11 -13.32
CA MET A 63 -4.83 -16.01 -12.91
C MET A 63 -4.77 -17.31 -13.72
N GLU A 64 -5.49 -18.34 -13.29
CA GLU A 64 -5.64 -19.58 -14.06
C GLU A 64 -6.17 -19.32 -15.48
N VAL A 65 -6.99 -18.27 -15.63
CA VAL A 65 -7.53 -17.83 -16.93
C VAL A 65 -7.29 -16.33 -17.09
N GLY A 66 -6.19 -15.99 -17.78
CA GLY A 66 -5.85 -14.62 -18.17
C GLY A 66 -4.99 -13.86 -17.17
N SER A 67 -4.77 -12.58 -17.47
CA SER A 67 -4.04 -11.65 -16.62
C SER A 67 -4.92 -10.47 -16.23
N LEU A 68 -4.72 -9.99 -14.99
CA LEU A 68 -5.35 -8.77 -14.50
C LEU A 68 -4.28 -7.72 -14.25
N ARG A 69 -4.60 -6.50 -14.68
CA ARG A 69 -3.86 -5.30 -14.34
C ARG A 69 -4.78 -4.36 -13.56
N MET A 70 -4.33 -3.91 -12.41
CA MET A 70 -4.97 -2.87 -11.62
C MET A 70 -4.02 -1.70 -11.45
N ASP A 71 -4.44 -0.50 -11.83
CA ASP A 71 -3.67 0.72 -11.59
C ASP A 71 -4.14 1.32 -10.26
N VAL A 72 -3.23 1.41 -9.31
CA VAL A 72 -3.51 1.83 -7.92
C VAL A 72 -2.71 3.07 -7.60
N THR A 73 -3.32 4.01 -6.88
CA THR A 73 -2.59 5.14 -6.27
C THR A 73 -2.64 5.04 -4.76
N ASP A 74 -1.49 4.76 -4.14
CA ASP A 74 -1.37 4.77 -2.69
C ASP A 74 -1.04 6.18 -2.22
N VAL A 75 -1.79 6.67 -1.24
CA VAL A 75 -1.48 7.90 -0.49
C VAL A 75 -1.07 7.52 0.92
N MET A 76 0.11 7.98 1.33
CA MET A 76 0.70 7.67 2.63
C MET A 76 0.93 8.94 3.44
N THR A 77 0.75 8.86 4.76
CA THR A 77 1.20 9.90 5.71
C THR A 77 2.27 9.36 6.64
N PHE A 78 3.14 10.24 7.14
CA PHE A 78 4.35 9.87 7.85
C PHE A 78 4.49 10.55 9.21
N ASP A 79 5.09 9.84 10.18
CA ASP A 79 5.48 10.40 11.48
C ASP A 79 6.78 11.21 11.38
N SER A 80 7.24 11.74 12.52
CA SER A 80 8.52 12.47 12.59
C SER A 80 9.75 11.60 12.31
N ASN A 81 9.62 10.29 12.41
CA ASN A 81 10.67 9.30 12.17
C ASN A 81 10.58 8.69 10.76
N SER A 82 9.74 9.27 9.89
CA SER A 82 9.48 8.80 8.52
C SER A 82 8.84 7.41 8.43
N ASN A 83 8.19 6.92 9.49
CA ASN A 83 7.35 5.74 9.41
C ASN A 83 5.97 6.10 8.87
N ILE A 84 5.39 5.22 8.06
CA ILE A 84 4.02 5.31 7.55
C ILE A 84 3.04 5.17 8.72
N ILE A 85 2.17 6.16 8.90
CA ILE A 85 1.07 6.14 9.89
C ILE A 85 -0.24 5.73 9.22
N THR A 86 -0.52 6.26 8.03
CA THR A 86 -1.68 5.85 7.22
C THR A 86 -1.25 5.52 5.81
N MET A 87 -1.90 4.53 5.20
CA MET A 87 -1.84 4.23 3.78
C MET A 87 -3.25 3.95 3.28
N GLN A 88 -3.62 4.58 2.17
CA GLN A 88 -4.91 4.42 1.52
C GLN A 88 -4.67 4.12 0.04
N ALA A 89 -5.19 2.99 -0.42
CA ALA A 89 -5.11 2.56 -1.82
C ALA A 89 -6.38 2.97 -2.58
N TYR A 90 -6.23 3.89 -3.54
CA TYR A 90 -7.28 4.39 -4.42
C TYR A 90 -7.28 3.69 -5.78
#